data_AF-A0A8H7K5T7-F1
#
_entry.id   AF-A0A8H7K5T7-F1
#
_cell.length_a   1.000
_cell.length_b   1.000
_cell.length_c   1.000
_cell.angle_alpha   90.00
_cell.angle_beta   90.00
_cell.angle_gamma   90.00
#
_symmetry.space_group_name_H-M   'P 1'
#
loop_
_entity.id
_entity.type
_entity.pdbx_description
1 polymer ?
#
loop_
_entity_poly.entity_id
_entity_poly.type
_entity_poly.pdbx_seq_one_letter_code
_entity_poly.pdbx_strand_id
1 'polypeptide(L)'
;MLIIDARRCRANCSTHGHSFRGIKLYIPPLEAEMRRRLWWSLILYDARVGEMADHKSAALAPTWDCQVPLSLNDSDLRPEMKEFPAMEPKSSEAIYAVVRSDIANFYRHTSSYLDFNIPALKAVASVAKNDGLGIETLEKRVEEKYLKFCDPENPLHFLTIWTTRLTLAKARLVVHYSKASSNSPPTEAENDAAILQAIAMLESDTKIISLPSVRGFVWMGNIHFPLPGYIHLVYALRQNPLNRHAEHAWRAMSENSAMRLSYNSEMRQKFEAKAKNPLFRNLTKIILLTWDARVAAEEALGRTVAPPDIVVRVKAIQAARMEGESPQSQTGSIDVDDININDIIMNMPGGWGWTGSLTIIRWKQWVSGCPTNRASIRTSTSSTGRRWAGVSATNRIDLGDVDPVMKPC
;
A
#
# COMPACT_ATOMS: atom_id res chain seq x y z
N MET A 1 22.31 -2.40 -5.98
CA MET A 1 21.65 -1.19 -6.49
C MET A 1 22.18 -0.96 -7.91
N LEU A 2 21.45 -1.43 -8.92
CA LEU A 2 21.79 -1.10 -10.32
C LEU A 2 21.39 0.36 -10.51
N ILE A 3 22.35 1.28 -10.54
CA ILE A 3 22.07 2.67 -10.92
C ILE A 3 21.80 2.66 -12.42
N ILE A 4 20.54 2.46 -12.78
CA ILE A 4 20.09 2.56 -14.15
C ILE A 4 20.01 4.08 -14.46
N ASP A 5 20.94 4.57 -15.26
CA ASP A 5 21.00 5.99 -15.64
C ASP A 5 19.78 6.38 -16.48
N ALA A 6 18.84 7.10 -15.87
CA ALA A 6 17.63 7.61 -16.50
C ALA A 6 17.91 8.54 -17.69
N ARG A 7 19.08 9.20 -17.75
CA ARG A 7 19.46 10.04 -18.91
C ARG A 7 19.73 9.20 -20.15
N ARG A 8 20.27 7.99 -19.97
CA ARG A 8 20.57 7.06 -21.07
C ARG A 8 19.31 6.42 -21.65
N CYS A 9 18.22 6.35 -20.88
CA CYS A 9 16.98 5.73 -21.36
C CYS A 9 16.07 6.67 -22.18
N ARG A 10 16.16 7.99 -21.96
CA ARG A 10 15.45 9.01 -22.78
C ARG A 10 15.70 8.85 -24.28
N ALA A 11 16.88 8.35 -24.67
CA ALA A 11 17.26 8.17 -26.07
C ALA A 11 16.85 6.81 -26.68
N ASN A 12 16.40 5.83 -25.88
CA ASN A 12 16.54 4.42 -26.25
C ASN A 12 15.24 3.61 -26.42
N CYS A 13 14.07 4.12 -26.01
CA CYS A 13 12.79 3.39 -26.12
C CYS A 13 11.89 3.83 -27.30
N SER A 14 12.28 4.87 -28.04
CA SER A 14 11.50 5.44 -29.14
C SER A 14 12.07 4.98 -30.48
N THR A 15 11.20 4.62 -31.43
CA THR A 15 11.59 4.41 -32.83
C THR A 15 12.05 5.70 -33.51
N HIS A 16 11.63 6.85 -32.97
CA HIS A 16 12.07 8.17 -33.37
C HIS A 16 13.16 8.62 -32.38
N GLY A 17 14.42 8.44 -32.76
CA GLY A 17 15.56 8.80 -31.92
C GLY A 17 15.58 10.28 -31.58
N HIS A 18 15.84 10.59 -30.31
CA HIS A 18 16.16 11.94 -29.90
C HIS A 18 17.56 12.32 -30.39
N SER A 19 17.71 13.56 -30.85
CA SER A 19 18.98 14.14 -31.28
C SER A 19 19.95 14.20 -30.10
N PHE A 20 20.97 13.34 -30.11
CA PHE A 20 22.19 13.54 -29.35
C PHE A 20 23.25 13.97 -30.35
N ARG A 21 23.68 15.25 -30.32
CA ARG A 21 24.60 15.86 -31.30
C ARG A 21 24.10 15.90 -32.77
N GLY A 22 22.79 16.01 -33.02
CA GLY A 22 22.26 16.22 -34.37
C GLY A 22 22.02 14.95 -35.20
N ILE A 23 22.33 13.75 -34.66
CA ILE A 23 22.12 12.48 -35.36
C ILE A 23 20.83 11.84 -34.84
N LYS A 24 19.83 11.65 -35.72
CA LYS A 24 18.66 10.81 -35.45
C LYS A 24 19.09 9.34 -35.55
N LEU A 25 19.33 8.67 -34.43
CA LEU A 25 19.48 7.21 -34.43
C LEU A 25 18.09 6.58 -34.56
N TYR A 26 17.84 5.94 -35.71
CA TYR A 26 16.71 5.04 -35.86
C TYR A 26 16.96 3.77 -35.03
N ILE A 27 15.98 3.38 -34.23
CA ILE A 27 15.99 2.10 -33.49
C ILE A 27 14.93 1.21 -34.14
N PRO A 28 15.29 0.00 -34.63
CA PRO A 28 14.34 -0.93 -35.21
C PRO A 28 13.17 -1.26 -34.24
N PRO A 29 11.95 -1.52 -34.73
CA PRO A 29 10.77 -1.82 -33.92
C PRO A 29 10.99 -2.92 -32.89
N LEU A 30 11.60 -4.04 -33.30
CA LEU A 30 11.93 -5.14 -32.38
C LEU A 30 12.83 -4.65 -31.23
N GLU A 31 13.91 -3.96 -31.56
CA GLU A 31 14.84 -3.46 -30.54
C GLU A 31 14.18 -2.42 -29.62
N ALA A 32 13.39 -1.52 -30.17
CA ALA A 32 12.64 -0.53 -29.39
C ALA A 32 11.68 -1.20 -28.41
N GLU A 33 10.94 -2.22 -28.85
CA GLU A 33 9.98 -2.94 -28.02
C GLU A 33 10.68 -3.80 -26.95
N MET A 34 11.77 -4.49 -27.29
CA MET A 34 12.58 -5.22 -26.30
C MET A 34 13.12 -4.29 -25.21
N ARG A 35 13.58 -3.09 -25.59
CA ARG A 35 14.04 -2.07 -24.64
C ARG A 35 12.92 -1.54 -23.75
N ARG A 36 11.71 -1.31 -24.29
CA ARG A 36 10.53 -0.92 -23.49
C ARG A 36 10.17 -1.99 -22.47
N ARG A 37 10.04 -3.25 -22.90
CA ARG A 37 9.70 -4.38 -22.03
C ARG A 37 10.72 -4.56 -20.90
N LEU A 38 12.01 -4.48 -21.23
CA LEU A 38 13.09 -4.57 -20.25
C LEU A 38 13.09 -3.39 -19.28
N TRP A 39 13.01 -2.16 -19.80
CA TRP A 39 13.01 -0.94 -18.99
C TRP A 39 11.89 -0.96 -17.95
N TRP A 40 10.66 -1.18 -18.39
CA TRP A 40 9.51 -1.20 -17.50
C TRP A 40 9.60 -2.34 -16.48
N SER A 41 10.08 -3.51 -16.88
CA SER A 41 10.29 -4.62 -15.93
C SER A 41 11.30 -4.26 -14.84
N LEU A 42 12.41 -3.63 -15.21
CA LEU A 42 13.46 -3.22 -14.27
C LEU A 42 13.00 -2.09 -13.35
N ILE A 43 12.34 -1.05 -13.89
CA ILE A 43 11.90 0.09 -13.10
C ILE A 43 10.77 -0.29 -12.13
N LEU A 44 9.83 -1.13 -12.56
CA LEU A 44 8.80 -1.64 -11.65
C LEU A 44 9.39 -2.50 -10.54
N TYR A 45 10.38 -3.32 -10.88
CA TYR A 45 11.09 -4.11 -9.88
C TYR A 45 11.91 -3.24 -8.92
N ASP A 46 12.64 -2.23 -9.42
CA ASP A 46 13.43 -1.31 -8.59
C ASP A 46 12.53 -0.42 -7.70
N ALA A 47 11.40 0.05 -8.23
CA ALA A 47 10.38 0.72 -7.43
C ALA A 47 9.86 -0.20 -6.32
N ARG A 48 9.60 -1.48 -6.62
CA ARG A 48 9.14 -2.46 -5.65
C ARG A 48 10.20 -2.80 -4.60
N VAL A 49 11.45 -2.98 -5.00
CA VAL A 49 12.57 -3.25 -4.10
C VAL A 49 12.87 -2.04 -3.23
N GLY A 50 12.84 -0.83 -3.80
CA GLY A 50 13.00 0.41 -3.05
C GLY A 50 11.86 0.60 -2.05
N GLU A 51 10.61 0.35 -2.48
CA GLU A 51 9.46 0.27 -1.58
C GLU A 51 9.80 -0.68 -0.43
N MET A 52 10.23 -1.94 -0.73
CA MET A 52 10.70 -3.03 0.18
C MET A 52 11.98 -2.80 0.97
N ALA A 53 12.72 -1.74 0.72
CA ALA A 53 13.89 -1.36 1.51
C ALA A 53 13.64 -0.13 2.39
N ASP A 54 12.42 0.39 2.43
CA ASP A 54 12.11 1.69 3.05
C ASP A 54 12.95 2.82 2.44
N HIS A 55 13.24 2.68 1.15
CA HIS A 55 14.01 3.64 0.40
C HIS A 55 13.07 4.42 -0.52
N LYS A 56 13.17 5.74 -0.49
CA LYS A 56 12.44 6.61 -1.43
C LYS A 56 12.98 6.38 -2.84
N SER A 57 12.38 5.43 -3.55
CA SER A 57 12.78 5.13 -4.91
C SER A 57 12.31 6.24 -5.84
N ALA A 58 13.28 6.90 -6.48
CA ALA A 58 13.02 7.80 -7.59
C ALA A 58 12.86 7.06 -8.94
N ALA A 59 12.78 5.72 -8.95
CA ALA A 59 12.73 4.92 -10.17
C ALA A 59 11.53 5.31 -11.06
N LEU A 60 10.36 5.48 -10.45
CA LEU A 60 9.16 5.95 -11.12
C LEU A 60 9.02 7.48 -11.08
N ALA A 61 10.07 8.25 -10.81
CA ALA A 61 10.01 9.70 -11.00
C ALA A 61 9.65 10.02 -12.47
N PRO A 62 8.76 10.98 -12.74
CA PRO A 62 8.37 11.35 -14.10
C PRO A 62 9.46 12.17 -14.83
N THR A 63 10.70 11.69 -14.81
CA THR A 63 11.90 12.35 -15.38
C THR A 63 12.37 11.72 -16.69
N TRP A 64 11.77 10.60 -17.08
CA TRP A 64 12.01 9.81 -18.29
C TRP A 64 10.70 9.53 -19.05
N ASP A 65 10.80 9.25 -20.35
CA ASP A 65 9.70 9.24 -21.33
C ASP A 65 9.59 7.92 -22.14
N CYS A 66 10.19 6.84 -21.64
CA CYS A 66 10.05 5.50 -22.21
C CYS A 66 8.56 5.12 -22.30
N GLN A 67 8.09 4.87 -23.53
CA GLN A 67 6.69 4.52 -23.81
C GLN A 67 6.32 3.17 -23.18
N VAL A 68 5.04 3.01 -22.85
CA VAL A 68 4.49 1.73 -22.38
C VAL A 68 4.72 0.66 -23.46
N PRO A 69 5.06 -0.59 -23.09
CA PRO A 69 5.23 -1.67 -24.06
C PRO A 69 3.95 -1.89 -24.87
N LEU A 70 4.10 -2.34 -26.12
CA LEU A 70 2.97 -2.63 -26.98
C LEU A 70 2.42 -4.03 -26.67
N SER A 71 1.10 -4.19 -26.78
CA SER A 71 0.43 -5.50 -26.67
C SER A 71 0.60 -6.28 -27.97
N LEU A 72 1.80 -6.82 -28.19
CA LEU A 72 2.20 -7.62 -29.35
C LEU A 72 2.70 -8.99 -28.89
N ASN A 73 2.42 -10.03 -29.66
CA ASN A 73 3.03 -11.34 -29.45
C ASN A 73 4.48 -11.33 -29.93
N ASP A 74 5.29 -12.26 -29.44
CA ASP A 74 6.68 -12.34 -29.88
C ASP A 74 6.78 -12.75 -31.35
N SER A 75 5.81 -13.52 -31.85
CA SER A 75 5.67 -13.87 -33.28
C SER A 75 5.42 -12.67 -34.21
N ASP A 76 4.89 -11.57 -33.65
CA ASP A 76 4.56 -10.35 -34.38
C ASP A 76 5.79 -9.42 -34.52
N LEU A 77 6.90 -9.74 -33.84
CA LEU A 77 8.12 -8.95 -33.81
C LEU A 77 9.24 -9.67 -34.57
N ARG A 78 9.78 -9.04 -35.63
CA ARG A 78 10.87 -9.58 -36.46
C ARG A 78 11.99 -8.56 -36.64
N PRO A 79 13.26 -8.98 -36.72
CA PRO A 79 14.40 -8.06 -36.85
C PRO A 79 14.31 -7.14 -38.08
N GLU A 80 13.71 -7.61 -39.17
CA GLU A 80 13.67 -6.93 -40.47
C GLU A 80 12.53 -5.89 -40.56
N MET A 81 11.71 -5.75 -39.52
CA MET A 81 10.59 -4.82 -39.51
C MET A 81 11.07 -3.37 -39.58
N LYS A 82 10.43 -2.57 -40.43
CA LYS A 82 10.66 -1.13 -40.50
C LYS A 82 9.67 -0.33 -39.66
N GLU A 83 8.48 -0.88 -39.47
CA GLU A 83 7.36 -0.30 -38.73
C GLU A 83 6.69 -1.37 -37.87
N PHE A 84 5.98 -0.94 -36.82
CA PHE A 84 5.18 -1.85 -36.00
C PHE A 84 3.96 -2.34 -36.78
N PRO A 85 3.48 -3.57 -36.50
CA PRO A 85 2.25 -4.05 -37.11
C PRO A 85 1.07 -3.26 -36.56
N ALA A 86 -0.05 -3.28 -37.27
CA ALA A 86 -1.29 -2.68 -36.79
C ALA A 86 -1.69 -3.33 -35.46
N MET A 87 -2.03 -2.51 -34.46
CA MET A 87 -2.48 -3.03 -33.17
C MET A 87 -3.89 -3.58 -33.31
N GLU A 88 -4.05 -4.87 -33.08
CA GLU A 88 -5.37 -5.52 -33.00
C GLU A 88 -5.90 -5.48 -31.56
N PRO A 89 -7.23 -5.33 -31.38
CA PRO A 89 -7.87 -5.38 -30.07
C PRO A 89 -7.96 -6.84 -29.57
N LYS A 90 -6.81 -7.41 -29.20
CA LYS A 90 -6.68 -8.77 -28.67
C LYS A 90 -5.67 -8.84 -27.52
N SER A 91 -5.80 -9.86 -26.68
CA SER A 91 -4.79 -10.19 -25.68
C SER A 91 -3.50 -10.67 -26.36
N SER A 92 -2.35 -10.33 -25.78
CA SER A 92 -1.03 -10.80 -26.25
C SER A 92 -0.27 -11.53 -25.14
N GLU A 93 0.76 -12.28 -25.52
CA GLU A 93 1.70 -12.91 -24.57
C GLU A 93 2.39 -11.87 -23.66
N ALA A 94 2.45 -10.61 -24.07
CA ALA A 94 3.03 -9.52 -23.30
C ALA A 94 2.03 -8.82 -22.35
N ILE A 95 0.75 -9.23 -22.32
CA ILE A 95 -0.33 -8.49 -21.65
C ILE A 95 -0.03 -8.18 -20.18
N TYR A 96 0.58 -9.12 -19.45
CA TYR A 96 0.93 -8.94 -18.05
C TYR A 96 1.97 -7.82 -17.83
N ALA A 97 2.94 -7.69 -18.73
CA ALA A 97 3.93 -6.61 -18.67
C ALA A 97 3.32 -5.28 -19.10
N VAL A 98 2.51 -5.28 -20.17
CA VAL A 98 1.86 -4.09 -20.73
C VAL A 98 0.93 -3.44 -19.70
N VAL A 99 0.01 -4.21 -19.10
CA VAL A 99 -0.99 -3.67 -18.17
C VAL A 99 -0.34 -3.07 -16.92
N ARG A 100 0.65 -3.77 -16.34
CA ARG A 100 1.41 -3.25 -15.19
C ARG A 100 2.15 -1.96 -15.53
N SER A 101 2.76 -1.90 -16.72
CA SER A 101 3.47 -0.71 -17.20
C SER A 101 2.52 0.46 -17.41
N ASP A 102 1.33 0.23 -17.98
CA ASP A 102 0.33 1.27 -18.23
C ASP A 102 -0.24 1.85 -16.92
N ILE A 103 -0.59 0.98 -15.97
CA ILE A 103 -1.05 1.39 -14.64
C ILE A 103 0.05 2.20 -13.94
N ALA A 104 1.29 1.73 -13.95
CA ALA A 104 2.39 2.44 -13.31
C ALA A 104 2.72 3.77 -14.02
N ASN A 105 2.62 3.81 -15.35
CA ASN A 105 2.78 5.03 -16.13
C ASN A 105 1.73 6.06 -15.74
N PHE A 106 0.48 5.67 -15.56
CA PHE A 106 -0.53 6.59 -15.03
C PHE A 106 -0.17 7.02 -13.59
N TYR A 107 0.11 6.04 -12.73
CA TYR A 107 0.26 6.26 -11.29
C TYR A 107 1.43 7.18 -10.94
N ARG A 108 2.54 7.11 -11.67
CA ARG A 108 3.70 7.96 -11.43
C ARG A 108 3.47 9.47 -11.65
N HIS A 109 2.36 9.84 -12.30
CA HIS A 109 1.97 11.23 -12.54
C HIS A 109 0.87 11.73 -11.59
N THR A 110 0.36 10.90 -10.68
CA THR A 110 -0.67 11.30 -9.72
C THR A 110 -0.08 12.12 -8.57
N SER A 111 -0.87 13.04 -8.02
CA SER A 111 -0.45 13.88 -6.90
C SER A 111 -0.12 13.03 -5.67
N SER A 112 -0.97 12.06 -5.35
CA SER A 112 -0.79 11.11 -4.24
C SER A 112 0.47 10.26 -4.35
N TYR A 113 0.84 9.81 -5.55
CA TYR A 113 2.09 9.07 -5.74
C TYR A 113 3.31 9.95 -5.48
N LEU A 114 3.34 11.15 -6.07
CA LEU A 114 4.44 12.09 -5.94
C LEU A 114 4.55 12.60 -4.50
N ASP A 115 3.43 12.95 -3.87
CA ASP A 115 3.35 13.31 -2.46
C ASP A 115 3.95 12.24 -1.53
N PHE A 116 3.75 10.98 -1.86
CA PHE A 116 4.14 9.87 -1.01
C PHE A 116 5.60 9.46 -1.22
N ASN A 117 6.03 9.39 -2.49
CA ASN A 117 7.34 8.83 -2.85
C ASN A 117 8.39 9.91 -3.12
N ILE A 118 7.98 11.05 -3.70
CA ILE A 118 8.90 12.10 -4.17
C ILE A 118 8.30 13.50 -3.92
N PRO A 119 8.17 13.94 -2.65
CA PRO A 119 7.47 15.18 -2.30
C PRO A 119 8.02 16.42 -3.04
N ALA A 120 9.32 16.42 -3.35
CA ALA A 120 9.97 17.49 -4.12
C ALA A 120 9.41 17.68 -5.54
N LEU A 121 8.76 16.67 -6.12
CA LEU A 121 8.17 16.71 -7.46
C LEU A 121 6.66 16.96 -7.46
N LYS A 122 6.04 17.21 -6.31
CA LYS A 122 4.59 17.48 -6.20
C LYS A 122 4.11 18.55 -7.18
N ALA A 123 4.88 19.64 -7.33
CA ALA A 123 4.54 20.76 -8.20
C ALA A 123 4.44 20.39 -9.69
N VAL A 124 4.96 19.22 -10.08
CA VAL A 124 5.01 18.73 -11.47
C VAL A 124 3.90 17.71 -11.76
N ALA A 125 3.01 17.43 -10.80
CA ALA A 125 1.88 16.52 -11.00
C ALA A 125 0.96 17.01 -12.13
N SER A 126 0.91 16.28 -13.25
CA SER A 126 0.15 16.67 -14.45
C SER A 126 -1.25 16.06 -14.52
N VAL A 127 -1.54 15.04 -13.71
CA VAL A 127 -2.84 14.34 -13.71
C VAL A 127 -3.63 14.72 -12.46
N ALA A 128 -4.59 15.62 -12.69
CA ALA A 128 -5.71 16.03 -11.85
C ALA A 128 -5.41 16.49 -10.42
N LYS A 129 -5.94 17.67 -10.07
CA LYS A 129 -6.17 18.09 -8.68
C LYS A 129 -7.07 17.10 -7.88
N ASN A 130 -7.56 16.04 -8.51
CA ASN A 130 -8.42 14.99 -7.95
C ASN A 130 -7.98 13.60 -8.45
N ASP A 131 -7.04 12.97 -7.73
CA ASP A 131 -6.54 11.63 -8.05
C ASP A 131 -7.64 10.55 -8.07
N GLY A 132 -8.73 10.73 -7.31
CA GLY A 132 -9.84 9.77 -7.25
C GLY A 132 -10.51 9.57 -8.60
N LEU A 133 -10.90 10.68 -9.25
CA LEU A 133 -11.46 10.66 -10.61
C LEU A 133 -10.46 10.11 -11.64
N GLY A 134 -9.16 10.38 -11.42
CA GLY A 134 -8.08 9.83 -12.21
C GLY A 134 -8.06 8.29 -12.18
N ILE A 135 -8.14 7.70 -10.99
CA ILE A 135 -8.11 6.24 -10.82
C ILE A 135 -9.37 5.58 -11.40
N GLU A 136 -10.55 6.19 -11.25
CA GLU A 136 -11.78 5.67 -11.87
C GLU A 136 -11.68 5.67 -13.40
N THR A 137 -11.11 6.73 -13.98
CA THR A 137 -10.86 6.81 -15.43
C THR A 137 -9.83 5.78 -15.87
N LEU A 138 -8.78 5.57 -15.07
CA LEU A 138 -7.77 4.54 -15.33
C LEU A 138 -8.41 3.14 -15.34
N GLU A 139 -9.24 2.81 -14.36
CA GLU A 139 -9.87 1.49 -14.25
C GLU A 139 -10.74 1.20 -15.48
N LYS A 140 -11.61 2.14 -15.87
CA LYS A 140 -12.44 1.99 -17.08
C LYS A 140 -11.58 1.76 -18.33
N ARG A 141 -10.52 2.55 -18.49
CA ARG A 141 -9.59 2.43 -19.62
C ARG A 141 -8.87 1.09 -19.63
N VAL A 142 -8.43 0.59 -18.48
CA VAL A 142 -7.73 -0.71 -18.37
C VAL A 142 -8.70 -1.87 -18.65
N GLU A 143 -9.95 -1.77 -18.19
CA GLU A 143 -11.00 -2.73 -18.49
C GLU A 143 -11.26 -2.82 -19.99
N GLU A 144 -11.54 -1.66 -20.60
CA GLU A 144 -11.92 -1.56 -22.01
C GLU A 144 -10.77 -1.89 -22.96
N LYS A 145 -9.53 -1.59 -22.58
CA LYS A 145 -8.37 -1.77 -23.45
C LYS A 145 -7.73 -3.16 -23.31
N TYR A 146 -7.79 -3.77 -22.13
CA TYR A 146 -7.04 -4.99 -21.84
C TYR A 146 -7.89 -6.09 -21.22
N LEU A 147 -8.55 -5.84 -20.09
CA LEU A 147 -9.15 -6.94 -19.31
C LEU A 147 -10.35 -7.59 -20.01
N LYS A 148 -11.11 -6.84 -20.81
CA LYS A 148 -12.24 -7.42 -21.58
C LYS A 148 -11.82 -8.50 -22.59
N PHE A 149 -10.53 -8.55 -22.96
CA PHE A 149 -9.97 -9.55 -23.87
C PHE A 149 -9.28 -10.71 -23.12
N CYS A 150 -9.23 -10.66 -21.80
CA CYS A 150 -8.59 -11.69 -20.99
C CYS A 150 -9.56 -12.86 -20.78
N ASP A 151 -9.13 -14.04 -21.19
CA ASP A 151 -9.75 -15.32 -20.82
C ASP A 151 -9.29 -15.77 -19.41
N PRO A 152 -10.19 -15.85 -18.40
CA PRO A 152 -9.83 -16.28 -17.04
C PRO A 152 -9.32 -17.73 -16.94
N GLU A 153 -9.57 -18.60 -17.94
CA GLU A 153 -9.04 -19.97 -17.96
C GLU A 153 -7.55 -19.99 -18.33
N ASN A 154 -7.06 -18.96 -19.03
CA ASN A 154 -5.65 -18.78 -19.31
C ASN A 154 -4.90 -18.26 -18.07
N PRO A 155 -3.86 -18.96 -17.58
CA PRO A 155 -3.12 -18.56 -16.37
C PRO A 155 -2.51 -17.16 -16.40
N LEU A 156 -1.99 -16.73 -17.55
CA LEU A 156 -1.36 -15.41 -17.70
C LEU A 156 -2.41 -14.30 -17.65
N HIS A 157 -3.55 -14.52 -18.28
CA HIS A 157 -4.71 -13.62 -18.26
C HIS A 157 -5.31 -13.53 -16.85
N PHE A 158 -5.51 -14.67 -16.19
CA PHE A 158 -5.96 -14.73 -14.81
C PHE A 158 -5.05 -13.91 -13.87
N LEU A 159 -3.73 -14.13 -13.98
CA LEU A 159 -2.74 -13.38 -13.21
C LEU A 159 -2.82 -11.87 -13.51
N THR A 160 -3.01 -11.50 -14.78
CA THR A 160 -3.15 -10.11 -15.21
C THR A 160 -4.39 -9.46 -14.61
N ILE A 161 -5.55 -10.13 -14.66
CA ILE A 161 -6.81 -9.64 -14.08
C ILE A 161 -6.62 -9.37 -12.58
N TRP A 162 -6.18 -10.35 -11.81
CA TRP A 162 -6.13 -10.22 -10.35
C TRP A 162 -5.01 -9.30 -9.86
N THR A 163 -3.85 -9.29 -10.54
CA THR A 163 -2.79 -8.31 -10.23
C THR A 163 -3.25 -6.88 -10.51
N THR A 164 -4.02 -6.69 -11.58
CA THR A 164 -4.61 -5.38 -11.92
C THR A 164 -5.59 -4.93 -10.85
N ARG A 165 -6.56 -5.77 -10.47
CA ARG A 165 -7.54 -5.47 -9.41
C ARG A 165 -6.85 -5.16 -8.08
N LEU A 166 -5.86 -5.95 -7.68
CA LEU A 166 -5.06 -5.70 -6.47
C LEU A 166 -4.38 -4.33 -6.51
N THR A 167 -3.76 -3.98 -7.65
CA THR A 167 -3.02 -2.72 -7.81
C THR A 167 -3.96 -1.50 -7.78
N LEU A 168 -5.13 -1.60 -8.43
CA LEU A 168 -6.14 -0.53 -8.42
C LEU A 168 -6.75 -0.34 -7.02
N ALA A 169 -7.02 -1.43 -6.30
CA ALA A 169 -7.50 -1.37 -4.92
C ALA A 169 -6.45 -0.72 -3.99
N LYS A 170 -5.16 -1.08 -4.14
CA LYS A 170 -4.05 -0.40 -3.44
C LYS A 170 -4.02 1.09 -3.75
N ALA A 171 -4.12 1.47 -5.03
CA ALA A 171 -4.09 2.87 -5.43
C ALA A 171 -5.23 3.69 -4.81
N ARG A 172 -6.44 3.12 -4.72
CA ARG A 172 -7.58 3.75 -4.05
C ARG A 172 -7.36 3.96 -2.55
N LEU A 173 -6.78 2.98 -1.85
CA LEU A 173 -6.41 3.17 -0.44
C LEU A 173 -5.41 4.32 -0.26
N VAL A 174 -4.41 4.43 -1.14
CA VAL A 174 -3.44 5.53 -1.07
C VAL A 174 -4.12 6.88 -1.28
N VAL A 175 -5.08 6.99 -2.22
CA VAL A 175 -5.87 8.21 -2.39
C VAL A 175 -6.72 8.52 -1.16
N HIS A 176 -7.35 7.51 -0.55
CA HIS A 176 -8.10 7.67 0.70
C HIS A 176 -7.21 8.28 1.81
N TYR A 177 -6.00 7.74 2.01
CA TYR A 177 -5.06 8.30 3.01
C TYR A 177 -4.58 9.71 2.65
N SER A 178 -4.39 10.01 1.37
CA SER A 178 -3.98 11.34 0.93
C SER A 178 -5.05 12.39 1.18
N LYS A 179 -6.34 12.05 0.98
CA LYS A 179 -7.47 12.95 1.28
C LYS A 179 -7.63 13.17 2.78
N ALA A 180 -7.49 12.12 3.56
CA ALA A 180 -7.71 12.23 4.99
C ALA A 180 -6.61 13.02 5.71
N SER A 181 -5.44 13.19 5.07
CA SER A 181 -4.39 14.11 5.50
C SER A 181 -4.72 15.59 5.25
N SER A 182 -5.77 15.94 4.49
CA SER A 182 -6.08 17.33 4.09
C SER A 182 -7.11 18.04 4.99
N ASN A 183 -7.01 17.88 6.32
CA ASN A 183 -7.82 18.56 7.34
C ASN A 183 -9.34 18.35 7.29
N SER A 184 -9.85 17.40 6.50
CA SER A 184 -11.26 16.99 6.52
C SER A 184 -11.36 15.50 6.88
N PRO A 185 -12.06 15.14 7.96
CA PRO A 185 -12.25 13.73 8.31
C PRO A 185 -13.06 13.02 7.20
N PRO A 186 -12.73 11.76 6.85
CA PRO A 186 -13.48 11.02 5.85
C PRO A 186 -14.93 10.78 6.29
N THR A 187 -15.85 10.81 5.34
CA THR A 187 -17.24 10.40 5.56
C THR A 187 -17.36 8.91 5.86
N GLU A 188 -18.47 8.47 6.46
CA GLU A 188 -18.74 7.04 6.69
C GLU A 188 -18.70 6.24 5.38
N ALA A 189 -19.30 6.77 4.31
CA ALA A 189 -19.27 6.14 2.98
C ALA A 189 -17.85 6.00 2.42
N GLU A 190 -16.97 6.99 2.64
CA GLU A 190 -15.56 6.91 2.23
C GLU A 190 -14.77 5.90 3.06
N ASN A 191 -15.06 5.76 4.36
CA ASN A 191 -14.45 4.74 5.21
C ASN A 191 -14.91 3.33 4.80
N ASP A 192 -16.20 3.13 4.54
CA ASP A 192 -16.74 1.85 4.06
C ASP A 192 -16.14 1.49 2.69
N ALA A 193 -16.01 2.46 1.79
CA ALA A 193 -15.35 2.25 0.51
C ALA A 193 -13.89 1.82 0.70
N ALA A 194 -13.15 2.42 1.64
CA ALA A 194 -11.77 2.03 1.93
C ALA A 194 -11.68 0.62 2.53
N ILE A 195 -12.60 0.22 3.42
CA ILE A 195 -12.70 -1.15 3.93
C ILE A 195 -12.90 -2.13 2.77
N LEU A 196 -13.82 -1.84 1.85
CA LEU A 196 -14.06 -2.68 0.67
C LEU A 196 -12.85 -2.77 -0.26
N GLN A 197 -12.06 -1.68 -0.42
CA GLN A 197 -10.82 -1.75 -1.19
C GLN A 197 -9.77 -2.63 -0.49
N ALA A 198 -9.65 -2.55 0.84
CA ALA A 198 -8.74 -3.40 1.59
C ALA A 198 -9.15 -4.90 1.51
N ILE A 199 -10.45 -5.20 1.56
CA ILE A 199 -10.97 -6.55 1.30
C ILE A 199 -10.60 -6.99 -0.13
N ALA A 200 -10.87 -6.17 -1.14
CA ALA A 200 -10.59 -6.49 -2.53
C ALA A 200 -9.09 -6.77 -2.79
N MET A 201 -8.19 -6.08 -2.08
CA MET A 201 -6.76 -6.38 -2.12
C MET A 201 -6.46 -7.81 -1.63
N LEU A 202 -6.99 -8.19 -0.47
CA LEU A 202 -6.75 -9.50 0.13
C LEU A 202 -7.38 -10.63 -0.69
N GLU A 203 -8.59 -10.44 -1.21
CA GLU A 203 -9.24 -11.41 -2.07
C GLU A 203 -8.51 -11.59 -3.40
N SER A 204 -8.08 -10.49 -4.03
CA SER A 204 -7.29 -10.55 -5.26
C SER A 204 -5.97 -11.27 -5.04
N ASP A 205 -5.29 -10.99 -3.92
CA ASP A 205 -4.06 -11.68 -3.56
C ASP A 205 -4.29 -13.18 -3.33
N THR A 206 -5.36 -13.53 -2.62
CA THR A 206 -5.78 -14.92 -2.36
C THR A 206 -5.97 -15.68 -3.66
N LYS A 207 -6.62 -15.06 -4.67
CA LYS A 207 -6.81 -15.65 -6.00
C LYS A 207 -5.50 -15.81 -6.75
N ILE A 208 -4.59 -14.84 -6.68
CA ILE A 208 -3.26 -14.95 -7.31
C ILE A 208 -2.50 -16.15 -6.74
N ILE A 209 -2.40 -16.24 -5.41
CA ILE A 209 -1.60 -17.29 -4.77
C ILE A 209 -2.28 -18.67 -4.76
N SER A 210 -3.59 -18.75 -4.98
CA SER A 210 -4.28 -20.04 -5.08
C SER A 210 -4.07 -20.73 -6.42
N LEU A 211 -3.66 -19.99 -7.45
CA LEU A 211 -3.50 -20.52 -8.81
C LEU A 211 -2.25 -21.45 -8.88
N PRO A 212 -2.41 -22.76 -9.18
CA PRO A 212 -1.27 -23.69 -9.15
C PRO A 212 -0.18 -23.37 -10.18
N SER A 213 -0.56 -22.83 -11.33
CA SER A 213 0.37 -22.49 -12.43
C SER A 213 1.30 -21.33 -12.11
N VAL A 214 1.00 -20.49 -11.10
CA VAL A 214 1.91 -19.41 -10.66
C VAL A 214 2.89 -19.85 -9.58
N ARG A 215 2.87 -21.13 -9.18
CA ARG A 215 3.77 -21.68 -8.14
C ARG A 215 5.26 -21.54 -8.50
N GLY A 216 5.61 -21.52 -9.79
CA GLY A 216 6.99 -21.21 -10.23
C GLY A 216 7.40 -19.75 -9.97
N PHE A 217 6.43 -18.85 -9.77
CA PHE A 217 6.60 -17.41 -9.58
C PHE A 217 6.25 -16.97 -8.15
N VAL A 218 6.35 -17.87 -7.17
CA VAL A 218 6.09 -17.60 -5.74
C VAL A 218 6.81 -16.35 -5.23
N TRP A 219 8.03 -16.10 -5.70
CA TRP A 219 8.80 -14.90 -5.35
C TRP A 219 8.02 -13.60 -5.67
N MET A 220 7.26 -13.57 -6.77
CA MET A 220 6.50 -12.41 -7.20
C MET A 220 5.28 -12.16 -6.30
N GLY A 221 4.57 -13.22 -5.91
CA GLY A 221 3.51 -13.13 -4.91
C GLY A 221 4.04 -12.69 -3.54
N ASN A 222 5.23 -13.17 -3.16
CA ASN A 222 5.87 -12.81 -1.89
C ASN A 222 6.27 -11.34 -1.82
N ILE A 223 6.89 -10.81 -2.88
CA ILE A 223 7.22 -9.39 -2.90
C ILE A 223 5.96 -8.54 -2.92
N HIS A 224 4.78 -8.99 -3.35
CA HIS A 224 3.55 -8.18 -3.33
C HIS A 224 2.59 -8.50 -2.16
N PHE A 225 3.09 -8.93 -1.01
CA PHE A 225 2.24 -9.22 0.16
C PHE A 225 1.27 -8.06 0.50
N PRO A 226 -0.04 -8.30 0.65
CA PRO A 226 -1.07 -7.25 0.76
C PRO A 226 -1.18 -6.65 2.16
N LEU A 227 -0.04 -6.33 2.79
CA LEU A 227 0.02 -5.77 4.15
C LEU A 227 -0.84 -4.51 4.35
N PRO A 228 -0.90 -3.54 3.41
CA PRO A 228 -1.74 -2.36 3.60
C PRO A 228 -3.22 -2.69 3.82
N GLY A 229 -3.72 -3.74 3.16
CA GLY A 229 -5.09 -4.21 3.35
C GLY A 229 -5.29 -4.74 4.77
N TYR A 230 -4.39 -5.60 5.26
CA TYR A 230 -4.42 -6.09 6.65
C TYR A 230 -4.41 -4.94 7.67
N ILE A 231 -3.48 -3.99 7.53
CA ILE A 231 -3.36 -2.88 8.47
C ILE A 231 -4.65 -2.04 8.48
N HIS A 232 -5.19 -1.72 7.29
CA HIS A 232 -6.40 -0.93 7.19
C HIS A 232 -7.60 -1.62 7.83
N LEU A 233 -7.81 -2.91 7.55
CA LEU A 233 -8.91 -3.68 8.13
C LEU A 233 -8.79 -3.76 9.65
N VAL A 234 -7.63 -4.15 10.16
CA VAL A 234 -7.48 -4.32 11.61
C VAL A 234 -7.64 -2.98 12.35
N TYR A 235 -7.21 -1.87 11.74
CA TYR A 235 -7.49 -0.55 12.29
C TYR A 235 -8.98 -0.19 12.22
N ALA A 236 -9.61 -0.30 11.06
CA ALA A 236 -11.01 0.10 10.86
C ALA A 236 -11.96 -0.70 11.75
N LEU A 237 -11.74 -2.01 11.87
CA LEU A 237 -12.51 -2.89 12.74
C LEU A 237 -12.24 -2.64 14.22
N ARG A 238 -11.11 -2.05 14.60
CA ARG A 238 -10.91 -1.66 16.00
C ARG A 238 -11.75 -0.43 16.34
N GLN A 239 -11.83 0.53 15.42
CA GLN A 239 -12.57 1.78 15.63
C GLN A 239 -14.09 1.56 15.59
N ASN A 240 -14.54 0.69 14.69
CA ASN A 240 -15.94 0.29 14.60
C ASN A 240 -16.04 -1.24 14.52
N PRO A 241 -15.98 -1.93 15.68
CA PRO A 241 -16.00 -3.38 15.72
C PRO A 241 -17.26 -3.96 15.10
N LEU A 242 -18.39 -3.25 15.18
CA LEU A 242 -19.69 -3.68 14.66
C LEU A 242 -19.97 -3.20 13.22
N ASN A 243 -18.96 -2.72 12.48
CA ASN A 243 -19.14 -2.30 11.09
C ASN A 243 -19.80 -3.41 10.25
N ARG A 244 -20.68 -3.02 9.31
CA ARG A 244 -21.44 -3.96 8.46
C ARG A 244 -20.56 -4.86 7.59
N HIS A 245 -19.32 -4.46 7.30
CA HIS A 245 -18.35 -5.22 6.53
C HIS A 245 -17.40 -6.06 7.41
N ALA A 246 -17.57 -6.06 8.74
CA ALA A 246 -16.66 -6.74 9.66
C ALA A 246 -16.52 -8.24 9.37
N GLU A 247 -17.64 -8.92 9.16
CA GLU A 247 -17.64 -10.37 8.87
C GLU A 247 -16.88 -10.69 7.57
N HIS A 248 -17.08 -9.88 6.54
CA HIS A 248 -16.38 -10.02 5.27
C HIS A 248 -14.88 -9.74 5.42
N ALA A 249 -14.52 -8.71 6.17
CA ALA A 249 -13.12 -8.37 6.46
C ALA A 249 -12.39 -9.49 7.21
N TRP A 250 -13.01 -10.07 8.25
CA TRP A 250 -12.46 -11.19 9.00
C TRP A 250 -12.28 -12.44 8.12
N ARG A 251 -13.25 -12.72 7.24
CA ARG A 251 -13.17 -13.82 6.28
C ARG A 251 -12.02 -13.61 5.28
N ALA A 252 -11.94 -12.45 4.65
CA ALA A 252 -10.88 -12.14 3.69
C ALA A 252 -9.48 -12.24 4.31
N MET A 253 -9.29 -11.73 5.54
CA MET A 253 -8.05 -11.89 6.30
C MET A 253 -7.74 -13.36 6.61
N SER A 254 -8.76 -14.14 6.97
CA SER A 254 -8.64 -15.56 7.29
C SER A 254 -8.24 -16.38 6.07
N GLU A 255 -8.96 -16.26 4.97
CA GLU A 255 -8.67 -16.97 3.72
C GLU A 255 -7.29 -16.63 3.16
N ASN A 256 -6.96 -15.33 3.09
CA ASN A 256 -5.64 -14.91 2.61
C ASN A 256 -4.51 -15.47 3.48
N SER A 257 -4.67 -15.44 4.82
CA SER A 257 -3.66 -15.97 5.74
C SER A 257 -3.46 -17.48 5.57
N ALA A 258 -4.54 -18.24 5.39
CA ALA A 258 -4.49 -19.68 5.20
C ALA A 258 -3.82 -20.05 3.87
N MET A 259 -4.17 -19.34 2.80
CA MET A 259 -3.56 -19.52 1.50
C MET A 259 -2.08 -19.17 1.52
N ARG A 260 -1.68 -18.06 2.13
CA ARG A 260 -0.25 -17.66 2.26
C ARG A 260 0.58 -18.67 3.04
N LEU A 261 0.00 -19.35 4.03
CA LEU A 261 0.68 -20.40 4.81
C LEU A 261 0.82 -21.72 4.04
N SER A 262 -0.19 -22.10 3.27
CA SER A 262 -0.20 -23.34 2.48
C SER A 262 0.58 -23.23 1.18
N TYR A 263 0.60 -22.04 0.56
CA TYR A 263 1.23 -21.76 -0.72
C TYR A 263 2.74 -22.04 -0.74
N ASN A 264 3.42 -22.00 0.41
CA ASN A 264 4.86 -22.20 0.44
C ASN A 264 5.33 -22.93 1.72
N SER A 265 5.48 -24.25 1.65
CA SER A 265 5.97 -25.09 2.76
C SER A 265 7.43 -24.80 3.15
N GLU A 266 8.31 -24.44 2.21
CA GLU A 266 9.68 -23.97 2.50
C GLU A 266 9.68 -22.61 3.22
N MET A 267 8.74 -21.73 2.86
CA MET A 267 8.53 -20.50 3.61
C MET A 267 7.80 -20.73 4.90
N ARG A 268 7.02 -21.79 5.13
CA ARG A 268 6.47 -22.08 6.46
C ARG A 268 7.59 -22.10 7.50
N GLN A 269 8.71 -22.75 7.18
CA GLN A 269 9.93 -22.76 7.99
C GLN A 269 10.61 -21.38 8.09
N LYS A 270 10.66 -20.60 7.00
CA LYS A 270 11.18 -19.20 7.02
C LYS A 270 10.22 -18.19 7.66
N PHE A 271 8.92 -18.48 7.69
CA PHE A 271 7.83 -17.65 8.22
C PHE A 271 7.68 -17.91 9.72
N GLU A 272 7.90 -19.15 10.15
CA GLU A 272 8.19 -19.55 11.53
C GLU A 272 9.52 -18.96 12.01
N ALA A 273 10.56 -18.89 11.18
CA ALA A 273 11.76 -18.10 11.51
C ALA A 273 11.44 -16.58 11.58
N LYS A 274 10.52 -16.08 10.74
CA LYS A 274 9.94 -14.72 10.83
C LYS A 274 8.92 -14.57 11.97
N ALA A 275 8.61 -15.58 12.77
CA ALA A 275 7.88 -15.40 14.02
C ALA A 275 8.64 -14.45 14.96
N LYS A 276 9.97 -14.43 14.84
CA LYS A 276 10.89 -13.49 15.47
C LYS A 276 10.88 -12.09 14.82
N ASN A 277 10.26 -11.93 13.65
CA ASN A 277 10.14 -10.64 12.96
C ASN A 277 9.19 -9.73 13.76
N PRO A 278 9.67 -8.56 14.24
CA PRO A 278 8.84 -7.67 15.04
C PRO A 278 7.58 -7.18 14.31
N LEU A 279 7.60 -7.03 12.99
CA LEU A 279 6.43 -6.65 12.17
C LEU A 279 5.31 -7.69 12.25
N PHE A 280 5.65 -8.95 12.04
CA PHE A 280 4.68 -10.04 12.10
C PHE A 280 4.15 -10.20 13.53
N ARG A 281 5.03 -10.11 14.53
CA ARG A 281 4.65 -10.10 15.95
C ARG A 281 3.68 -8.94 16.26
N ASN A 282 4.00 -7.74 15.81
CA ASN A 282 3.16 -6.56 16.01
C ASN A 282 1.79 -6.72 15.33
N LEU A 283 1.76 -7.16 14.08
CA LEU A 283 0.51 -7.42 13.36
C LEU A 283 -0.34 -8.49 14.07
N THR A 284 0.27 -9.59 14.52
CA THR A 284 -0.46 -10.63 15.27
C THR A 284 -1.05 -10.11 16.58
N LYS A 285 -0.32 -9.27 17.32
CA LYS A 285 -0.84 -8.62 18.54
C LYS A 285 -2.03 -7.71 18.21
N ILE A 286 -1.90 -6.89 17.18
CA ILE A 286 -2.95 -5.96 16.74
C ILE A 286 -4.21 -6.73 16.32
N ILE A 287 -4.07 -7.84 15.60
CA ILE A 287 -5.18 -8.72 15.22
C ILE A 287 -5.95 -9.21 16.47
N LEU A 288 -5.25 -9.68 17.50
CA LEU A 288 -5.89 -10.15 18.73
C LEU A 288 -6.60 -9.03 19.47
N LEU A 289 -5.94 -7.89 19.66
CA LEU A 289 -6.58 -6.76 20.35
C LEU A 289 -7.81 -6.23 19.60
N THR A 290 -7.79 -6.24 18.27
CA THR A 290 -8.96 -5.87 17.46
C THR A 290 -10.07 -6.91 17.57
N TRP A 291 -9.72 -8.19 17.70
CA TRP A 291 -10.70 -9.24 17.97
C TRP A 291 -11.35 -9.09 19.35
N ASP A 292 -10.56 -8.79 20.38
CA ASP A 292 -11.07 -8.58 21.74
C ASP A 292 -12.05 -7.39 21.78
N ALA A 293 -11.77 -6.33 21.02
CA ALA A 293 -12.70 -5.21 20.85
C ALA A 293 -14.04 -5.64 20.19
N ARG A 294 -14.02 -6.58 19.24
CA ARG A 294 -15.24 -7.15 18.66
C ARG A 294 -16.00 -7.99 19.68
N VAL A 295 -15.31 -8.83 20.44
CA VAL A 295 -15.93 -9.65 21.49
C VAL A 295 -16.64 -8.76 22.51
N ALA A 296 -15.95 -7.74 23.05
CA ALA A 296 -16.55 -6.81 24.00
C ALA A 296 -17.77 -6.07 23.43
N ALA A 297 -17.72 -5.66 22.16
CA ALA A 297 -18.84 -5.00 21.50
C ALA A 297 -20.05 -5.94 21.27
N GLU A 298 -19.81 -7.23 21.03
CA GLU A 298 -20.85 -8.24 20.88
C GLU A 298 -21.48 -8.63 22.22
N GLU A 299 -20.65 -8.79 23.26
CA GLU A 299 -21.10 -9.05 24.63
C GLU A 299 -21.98 -7.92 25.16
N ALA A 300 -21.65 -6.67 24.85
CA ALA A 300 -22.49 -5.51 25.17
C ALA A 300 -23.88 -5.56 24.51
N LEU A 301 -24.03 -6.31 23.41
CA LEU A 301 -25.31 -6.59 22.76
C LEU A 301 -25.95 -7.90 23.21
N GLY A 302 -25.38 -8.59 24.21
CA GLY A 302 -25.84 -9.89 24.67
C GLY A 302 -25.61 -11.02 23.66
N ARG A 303 -24.70 -10.81 22.69
CA ARG A 303 -24.37 -11.79 21.66
C ARG A 303 -23.01 -12.42 21.95
N THR A 304 -22.84 -13.65 21.47
CA THR A 304 -21.53 -14.31 21.44
C THR A 304 -21.08 -14.43 19.99
N VAL A 305 -19.77 -14.35 19.76
CA VAL A 305 -19.19 -14.44 18.42
C VAL A 305 -18.04 -15.44 18.42
N ALA A 306 -18.04 -16.34 17.44
CA ALA A 306 -16.98 -17.32 17.27
C ALA A 306 -15.71 -16.66 16.71
N PRO A 307 -14.50 -17.04 17.18
CA PRO A 307 -13.27 -16.50 16.64
C PRO A 307 -13.06 -16.91 15.18
N PRO A 308 -12.74 -15.96 14.28
CA PRO A 308 -12.41 -16.29 12.90
C PRO A 308 -11.08 -17.04 12.84
N ASP A 309 -10.88 -17.82 11.78
CA ASP A 309 -9.73 -18.72 11.68
C ASP A 309 -8.37 -18.02 11.82
N ILE A 310 -8.24 -16.76 11.37
CA ILE A 310 -7.01 -15.99 11.56
C ILE A 310 -6.70 -15.78 13.05
N VAL A 311 -7.71 -15.53 13.88
CA VAL A 311 -7.56 -15.35 15.33
C VAL A 311 -7.16 -16.68 15.97
N VAL A 312 -7.81 -17.78 15.59
CA VAL A 312 -7.46 -19.12 16.07
C VAL A 312 -6.00 -19.44 15.73
N ARG A 313 -5.57 -19.21 14.48
CA ARG A 313 -4.19 -19.41 14.05
C ARG A 313 -3.20 -18.54 14.81
N VAL A 314 -3.50 -17.26 14.97
CA VAL A 314 -2.61 -16.33 15.68
C VAL A 314 -2.45 -16.73 17.15
N LYS A 315 -3.53 -17.15 17.83
CA LYS A 315 -3.47 -17.68 19.20
C LYS A 315 -2.59 -18.93 19.28
N ALA A 316 -2.73 -19.87 18.35
CA ALA A 316 -1.89 -21.06 18.29
C ALA A 316 -0.40 -20.72 18.09
N ILE A 317 -0.09 -19.77 17.21
CA ILE A 317 1.29 -19.29 16.99
C ILE A 317 1.87 -18.63 18.26
N GLN A 318 1.07 -17.90 19.04
CA GLN A 318 1.53 -17.31 20.30
C GLN A 318 1.78 -18.36 21.38
N ALA A 319 0.87 -19.34 21.54
CA ALA A 319 1.02 -20.42 22.51
C ALA A 319 2.30 -21.24 22.27
N ALA A 320 2.54 -21.66 21.02
CA ALA A 320 3.73 -22.42 20.64
C ALA A 320 5.05 -21.66 20.88
N ARG A 321 5.04 -20.33 20.96
CA ARG A 321 6.23 -19.54 21.32
C ARG A 321 6.50 -19.53 22.82
N MET A 322 5.46 -19.39 23.63
CA MET A 322 5.59 -19.37 25.09
C MET A 322 6.12 -20.70 25.64
N GLU A 323 5.81 -21.81 24.96
CA GLU A 323 6.34 -23.14 25.30
C GLU A 323 7.84 -23.33 24.93
N GLY A 324 8.39 -22.48 24.05
CA GLY A 324 9.77 -22.57 23.56
C GLY A 324 10.76 -21.59 24.19
N GLU A 325 10.32 -20.69 25.07
CA GLU A 325 11.17 -19.71 25.76
C GLU A 325 11.44 -20.16 27.22
N SER A 326 12.70 -20.41 27.58
CA SER A 326 13.09 -20.71 28.97
C SER A 326 12.82 -19.52 29.90
N PRO A 327 12.53 -19.73 31.21
CA PRO A 327 12.06 -18.69 32.14
C PRO A 327 12.99 -17.48 32.39
N GLN A 328 14.20 -17.47 31.85
CA GLN A 328 15.23 -16.47 32.18
C GLN A 328 15.27 -15.23 31.26
N SER A 329 14.42 -15.11 30.24
CA SER A 329 14.37 -13.91 29.37
C SER A 329 13.19 -12.97 29.64
N GLN A 330 12.43 -13.16 30.72
CA GLN A 330 11.39 -12.22 31.13
C GLN A 330 11.98 -11.01 31.87
N THR A 331 12.61 -10.10 31.13
CA THR A 331 12.83 -8.73 31.60
C THR A 331 12.11 -7.79 30.64
N GLY A 332 10.92 -7.33 31.07
CA GLY A 332 10.14 -6.31 30.37
C GLY A 332 8.78 -6.79 29.87
N SER A 333 7.88 -7.22 30.76
CA SER A 333 6.45 -7.23 30.45
C SER A 333 5.98 -5.78 30.31
N ILE A 334 5.85 -5.31 29.08
CA ILE A 334 5.12 -4.05 28.80
C ILE A 334 3.65 -4.37 29.07
N ASP A 335 3.06 -3.58 29.97
CA ASP A 335 1.66 -3.69 30.38
C ASP A 335 0.74 -3.66 29.14
N VAL A 336 -0.18 -4.62 29.06
CA VAL A 336 -0.95 -4.94 27.84
C VAL A 336 -2.04 -3.90 27.57
N ASP A 337 -2.43 -3.14 28.59
CA ASP A 337 -3.54 -2.19 28.53
C ASP A 337 -3.16 -0.82 27.96
N ASP A 338 -1.87 -0.50 27.86
CA ASP A 338 -1.39 0.82 27.40
C ASP A 338 -0.77 0.81 25.98
N ILE A 339 -0.81 -0.33 25.28
CA ILE A 339 -0.18 -0.41 23.96
C ILE A 339 -1.11 0.16 22.88
N ASN A 340 -0.91 1.44 22.57
CA ASN A 340 -1.57 2.12 21.47
C ASN A 340 -1.24 1.43 20.13
N ILE A 341 -2.27 1.04 19.36
CA ILE A 341 -2.11 0.51 18.00
C ILE A 341 -1.27 1.44 17.12
N ASN A 342 -1.37 2.74 17.40
CA ASN A 342 -0.55 3.78 16.80
C ASN A 342 0.92 3.56 17.12
N ASP A 343 1.28 3.36 18.38
CA ASP A 343 2.66 3.14 18.79
C ASP A 343 3.22 1.81 18.26
N ILE A 344 2.40 0.77 18.12
CA ILE A 344 2.82 -0.51 17.53
C ILE A 344 3.12 -0.35 16.04
N ILE A 345 2.23 0.32 15.29
CA ILE A 345 2.41 0.58 13.86
C ILE A 345 3.54 1.62 13.64
N MET A 346 3.70 2.59 14.55
CA MET A 346 4.79 3.57 14.55
C MET A 346 6.15 2.94 14.79
N ASN A 347 6.21 1.86 15.60
CA ASN A 347 7.44 1.19 16.01
C ASN A 347 7.71 -0.11 15.23
N MET A 348 7.02 -0.35 14.10
CA MET A 348 7.36 -1.45 13.19
C MET A 348 8.75 -1.18 12.56
N PRO A 349 9.72 -2.11 12.66
CA PRO A 349 11.07 -1.87 12.14
C PRO A 349 11.06 -1.66 10.63
N GLY A 350 11.77 -0.63 10.17
CA GLY A 350 11.81 -0.20 8.76
C GLY A 350 12.64 -1.05 7.81
N GLY A 351 12.72 -2.36 8.02
CA GLY A 351 13.69 -3.24 7.34
C GLY A 351 13.18 -4.02 6.13
N TRP A 352 11.90 -3.92 5.77
CA TRP A 352 11.28 -4.70 4.67
C TRP A 352 10.29 -3.89 3.84
N GLY A 353 10.43 -2.57 3.95
CA GLY A 353 9.92 -1.59 3.03
C GLY A 353 8.47 -1.77 2.56
N TRP A 354 7.67 -1.43 3.54
CA TRP A 354 6.52 -0.59 3.32
C TRP A 354 6.50 0.57 4.30
N THR A 355 7.54 0.68 5.12
CA THR A 355 7.74 1.70 6.12
C THR A 355 8.26 2.98 5.52
N GLY A 356 8.00 3.26 4.23
CA GLY A 356 8.25 4.59 3.66
C GLY A 356 7.86 5.58 4.74
N SER A 357 8.81 6.31 5.33
CA SER A 357 8.54 6.98 6.61
C SER A 357 7.30 7.88 6.51
N LEU A 358 6.93 8.28 5.28
CA LEU A 358 5.69 8.94 4.88
C LEU A 358 4.39 8.12 4.92
N THR A 359 4.34 6.80 4.70
CA THR A 359 3.15 5.96 4.97
C THR A 359 2.83 5.97 6.45
N ILE A 360 3.86 5.81 7.28
CA ILE A 360 3.73 5.87 8.73
C ILE A 360 3.38 7.30 9.14
N ILE A 361 4.03 8.34 8.62
CA ILE A 361 3.72 9.77 8.89
C ILE A 361 2.30 10.16 8.45
N ARG A 362 1.86 9.78 7.25
CA ARG A 362 0.51 10.07 6.76
C ARG A 362 -0.54 9.19 7.42
N TRP A 363 -0.20 7.96 7.80
CA TRP A 363 -1.02 7.19 8.71
C TRP A 363 -1.07 7.84 10.10
N LYS A 364 0.02 8.41 10.64
CA LYS A 364 -0.01 9.24 11.86
C LYS A 364 -0.97 10.41 11.67
N GLN A 365 -0.91 11.10 10.53
CA GLN A 365 -1.79 12.23 10.23
C GLN A 365 -3.25 11.78 10.07
N TRP A 366 -3.49 10.63 9.45
CA TRP A 366 -4.81 10.04 9.31
C TRP A 366 -5.41 9.67 10.67
N VAL A 367 -4.66 8.94 11.48
CA VAL A 367 -5.08 8.59 12.85
C VAL A 367 -5.27 9.84 13.71
N SER A 368 -4.36 10.81 13.62
CA SER A 368 -4.46 12.08 14.36
C SER A 368 -5.65 12.94 13.90
N GLY A 369 -6.08 12.80 12.65
CA GLY A 369 -7.22 13.50 12.07
C GLY A 369 -8.57 12.79 12.24
N CYS A 370 -8.58 11.51 12.62
CA CYS A 370 -9.79 10.81 13.03
C CYS A 370 -10.18 11.27 14.45
N PRO A 371 -11.43 11.71 14.69
CA PRO A 371 -11.86 12.02 16.04
C PRO A 371 -11.72 10.77 16.91
N THR A 372 -10.80 10.82 17.87
CA THR A 372 -10.69 9.79 18.89
C THR A 372 -11.94 9.91 19.75
N ASN A 373 -12.80 8.90 19.73
CA ASN A 373 -13.83 8.73 20.75
C ASN A 373 -13.12 8.37 22.07
N ARG A 374 -12.49 9.36 22.72
CA ARG A 374 -12.29 9.33 24.16
C ARG A 374 -13.67 9.51 24.76
N ALA A 375 -14.38 8.41 24.93
CA ALA A 375 -15.40 8.33 25.96
C ALA A 375 -14.68 8.54 27.29
N SER A 376 -14.57 9.79 27.74
CA SER A 376 -14.20 10.05 29.12
C SER A 376 -15.34 9.50 29.97
N ILE A 377 -15.12 8.34 30.58
CA ILE A 377 -15.89 7.89 31.72
C ILE A 377 -15.64 8.94 32.81
N ARG A 378 -16.47 9.98 32.87
CA ARG A 378 -16.53 10.89 34.00
C ARG A 378 -17.23 10.12 35.11
N THR A 379 -16.45 9.48 35.97
CA THR A 379 -16.92 9.10 37.30
C THR A 379 -17.31 10.37 38.04
N SER A 380 -18.61 10.55 38.24
CA SER A 380 -19.16 11.62 39.08
C SER A 380 -18.78 11.35 40.53
N THR A 381 -17.85 12.12 41.08
CA THR A 381 -17.73 12.28 42.53
C THR A 381 -18.10 13.72 42.87
N SER A 382 -19.29 13.85 43.43
CA SER A 382 -19.81 15.06 44.04
C SER A 382 -19.00 15.45 45.28
N SER A 383 -18.49 16.67 45.32
CA SER A 383 -18.26 17.36 46.59
C SER A 383 -18.44 18.87 46.41
N THR A 384 -19.51 19.37 47.00
CA THR A 384 -19.92 20.76 47.20
C THR A 384 -18.87 21.61 47.90
N GLY A 385 -18.68 22.88 47.49
CA GLY A 385 -17.90 23.84 48.29
C GLY A 385 -17.62 25.22 47.68
N ARG A 386 -18.63 26.09 47.67
CA ARG A 386 -18.63 27.58 47.84
C ARG A 386 -17.70 28.51 47.01
N ARG A 387 -18.38 29.49 46.37
CA ARG A 387 -17.96 30.84 45.91
C ARG A 387 -16.99 31.57 46.86
N TRP A 388 -16.14 32.46 46.32
CA TRP A 388 -16.09 33.91 46.59
C TRP A 388 -15.21 34.64 45.54
N ALA A 389 -15.41 35.96 45.44
CA ALA A 389 -15.07 36.87 44.34
C ALA A 389 -13.65 37.47 44.37
N GLY A 390 -13.24 38.03 43.22
CA GLY A 390 -12.70 39.40 43.18
C GLY A 390 -11.20 39.63 42.89
N VAL A 391 -10.98 40.60 41.99
CA VAL A 391 -9.85 41.54 41.90
C VAL A 391 -8.70 41.24 40.91
N SER A 392 -8.89 41.80 39.71
CA SER A 392 -7.98 42.63 38.89
C SER A 392 -6.55 42.89 39.39
N ALA A 393 -5.56 42.65 38.52
CA ALA A 393 -4.40 43.53 38.38
C ALA A 393 -3.89 43.53 36.93
N THR A 394 -3.98 44.70 36.32
CA THR A 394 -3.42 45.16 35.06
C THR A 394 -1.89 45.17 35.07
N ASN A 395 -1.27 44.90 33.92
CA ASN A 395 -0.26 45.81 33.36
C ASN A 395 -0.08 45.54 31.86
N ARG A 396 -0.04 46.64 31.11
CA ARG A 396 -0.05 46.71 29.66
C ARG A 396 1.03 47.73 29.25
N ILE A 397 1.71 47.43 28.13
CA ILE A 397 2.43 48.35 27.22
C ILE A 397 3.81 48.80 27.77
N ASP A 398 4.95 48.69 27.05
CA ASP A 398 5.20 49.39 25.78
C ASP A 398 6.25 48.78 24.84
N LEU A 399 6.10 49.17 23.58
CA LEU A 399 6.85 48.85 22.38
C LEU A 399 8.16 49.63 22.29
N GLY A 400 9.16 49.02 21.66
CA GLY A 400 10.37 49.70 21.19
C GLY A 400 10.94 48.97 19.98
N ASP A 401 10.71 49.53 18.79
CA ASP A 401 11.31 49.16 17.51
C ASP A 401 12.84 49.26 17.55
N VAL A 402 13.57 48.31 16.94
CA VAL A 402 14.65 48.51 15.93
C VAL A 402 14.92 47.17 15.22
N ASP A 403 14.62 47.10 13.93
CA ASP A 403 15.08 46.11 12.93
C ASP A 403 16.39 46.61 12.27
N PRO A 404 17.08 45.90 11.35
CA PRO A 404 17.48 44.48 11.25
C PRO A 404 19.01 44.37 10.94
N VAL A 405 19.55 43.16 10.68
CA VAL A 405 20.62 42.83 9.66
C VAL A 405 21.51 41.62 10.06
N MET A 406 21.47 40.57 9.21
CA MET A 406 22.49 39.54 8.85
C MET A 406 23.12 38.65 9.95
N LYS A 407 23.48 37.38 9.77
CA LYS A 407 23.36 36.26 8.79
C LYS A 407 24.07 35.05 9.48
N PRO A 408 24.05 33.82 8.94
CA PRO A 408 24.11 32.57 9.72
C PRO A 408 25.53 32.01 9.92
N CYS A 409 25.62 31.00 10.80
CA CYS A 409 26.59 29.90 10.73
C CYS A 409 25.84 28.58 10.57
#